data_AF-A0A521PF73-F1
#
_entry.id   AF-A0A521PF73-F1
#
_cell.length_a   1.000
_cell.length_b   1.000
_cell.length_c   1.000
_cell.angle_alpha   90.00
_cell.angle_beta   90.00
_cell.angle_gamma   90.00
#
_symmetry.space_group_name_H-M   'P 1'
#
loop_
_entity.id
_entity.type
_entity.pdbx_description
1 polymer ?
#
loop_
_entity_poly.entity_id
_entity_poly.type
_entity_poly.pdbx_seq_one_letter_code
_entity_poly.pdbx_strand_id
1 'polypeptide(L)'
;SVLYSGRPAYANDLINLSDAFVAAFLPGTEASGLADVLTGARHDFTARLSFAWPGSACSTGEGPGDIVQFARGYGLSYADAGRVGPLPLPPTPPACETTVP
;
A
#
# COMPACT_ATOMS: atom_id res chain seq x y z
N SER A 1 0.67 -7.26 -8.84
CA SER A 1 1.81 -6.33 -8.80
C SER A 1 2.52 -6.38 -7.45
N VAL A 2 3.84 -6.25 -7.46
CA VAL A 2 4.68 -6.15 -6.26
C VAL A 2 5.36 -4.78 -6.29
N LEU A 3 5.10 -3.94 -5.29
CA LEU A 3 5.71 -2.62 -5.15
C LEU A 3 6.86 -2.67 -4.15
N TYR A 4 8.04 -2.23 -4.58
CA TYR A 4 9.18 -1.97 -3.71
C TYR A 4 9.29 -0.47 -3.45
N SER A 5 9.18 -0.08 -2.19
CA SER A 5 9.24 1.33 -1.79
C SER A 5 9.76 1.49 -0.37
N GLY A 6 10.44 2.61 -0.08
CA GLY A 6 10.90 2.90 1.29
C GLY A 6 9.79 3.37 2.24
N ARG A 7 8.58 3.61 1.73
CA ARG A 7 7.43 4.15 2.47
C ARG A 7 6.11 3.84 1.73
N PRO A 8 4.95 3.99 2.38
CA PRO A 8 3.67 4.06 1.69
C PRO A 8 3.70 5.14 0.61
N ALA A 9 3.12 4.83 -0.55
CA ALA A 9 3.09 5.72 -1.70
C ALA A 9 1.69 5.74 -2.30
N TYR A 10 1.25 6.90 -2.78
CA TYR A 10 0.02 6.99 -3.54
C TYR A 10 0.17 6.15 -4.81
N ALA A 11 -0.67 5.13 -4.94
CA ALA A 11 -0.55 4.09 -5.96
C ALA A 11 -1.93 3.53 -6.37
N ASN A 12 -2.99 4.33 -6.22
CA ASN A 12 -4.36 3.88 -6.52
C ASN A 12 -4.53 3.46 -7.98
N ASP A 13 -3.80 4.12 -8.89
CA ASP A 13 -3.71 3.76 -10.30
C ASP A 13 -3.13 2.34 -10.48
N LEU A 14 -2.00 2.06 -9.83
CA LEU A 14 -1.34 0.75 -9.88
C LEU A 14 -2.20 -0.33 -9.20
N ILE A 15 -2.86 -0.01 -8.08
CA ILE A 15 -3.76 -0.93 -7.38
C ILE A 15 -4.95 -1.27 -8.28
N ASN A 16 -5.58 -0.27 -8.92
CA ASN A 16 -6.70 -0.49 -9.84
C ASN A 16 -6.33 -1.32 -11.08
N LEU A 17 -5.07 -1.24 -11.53
CA LEU A 17 -4.54 -2.02 -12.64
C LEU A 17 -4.08 -3.43 -12.23
N SER A 18 -4.21 -3.80 -10.96
CA SER A 18 -3.71 -5.07 -10.42
C SER A 18 -4.83 -5.97 -9.90
N ASP A 19 -4.80 -7.25 -10.24
CA ASP A 19 -5.69 -8.25 -9.60
C ASP A 19 -5.33 -8.47 -8.12
N ALA A 20 -4.05 -8.32 -7.78
CA ALA A 20 -3.53 -8.33 -6.43
C ALA A 20 -2.34 -7.36 -6.33
N PHE A 21 -2.24 -6.65 -5.21
CA PHE A 21 -1.18 -5.65 -4.97
C PHE A 21 -0.47 -5.93 -3.65
N VAL A 22 0.85 -6.08 -3.69
CA VAL A 22 1.68 -6.35 -2.50
C VAL A 22 2.71 -5.23 -2.32
N ALA A 23 2.69 -4.58 -1.16
CA ALA A 23 3.73 -3.66 -0.73
C ALA A 23 4.88 -4.45 -0.08
N ALA A 24 5.96 -4.69 -0.82
CA ALA A 24 7.12 -5.47 -0.37
C ALA A 24 8.15 -4.64 0.40
N PHE A 25 8.00 -3.30 0.40
CA PHE A 25 8.95 -2.35 0.97
C PHE A 25 10.38 -2.57 0.46
N LEU A 26 11.35 -2.75 1.36
CA LEU A 26 12.76 -3.01 1.07
C LEU A 26 13.19 -4.32 1.77
N PRO A 27 12.93 -5.49 1.16
CA PRO A 27 13.12 -6.79 1.83
C PRO A 27 14.58 -7.25 1.92
N GLY A 28 15.52 -6.53 1.30
CA GLY A 28 16.93 -6.89 1.29
C GLY A 28 17.24 -8.09 0.37
N THR A 29 18.30 -8.82 0.68
CA THR A 29 18.82 -9.92 -0.15
C THR A 29 17.97 -11.19 -0.11
N GLU A 30 17.19 -11.38 0.96
CA GLU A 30 16.35 -12.56 1.18
C GLU A 30 14.96 -12.44 0.51
N ALA A 31 14.89 -11.72 -0.62
CA ALA A 31 13.63 -11.48 -1.33
C ALA A 31 12.98 -12.75 -1.89
N SER A 32 13.70 -13.88 -1.92
CA SER A 32 13.14 -15.20 -2.22
C SER A 32 11.97 -15.58 -1.30
N GLY A 33 12.00 -15.13 -0.04
CA GLY A 33 10.90 -15.36 0.91
C GLY A 33 9.57 -14.75 0.46
N LEU A 34 9.58 -13.76 -0.45
CA LEU A 34 8.35 -13.23 -1.03
C LEU A 34 7.64 -14.29 -1.90
N ALA A 35 8.39 -15.13 -2.63
CA ALA A 35 7.80 -16.19 -3.44
C ALA A 35 7.09 -17.25 -2.57
N ASP A 36 7.64 -17.55 -1.40
CA ASP A 36 7.05 -18.51 -0.46
C ASP A 36 5.68 -18.07 0.05
N VAL A 37 5.47 -16.75 0.20
CA VAL A 37 4.17 -16.17 0.59
C VAL A 37 3.26 -15.99 -0.63
N LEU A 38 3.78 -15.52 -1.77
CA LEU A 38 2.99 -15.30 -2.99
C LEU A 38 2.39 -16.58 -3.57
N THR A 39 3.05 -17.73 -3.38
CA THR A 39 2.48 -19.02 -3.80
C THR A 39 1.39 -19.52 -2.86
N GLY A 40 1.30 -18.99 -1.63
CA GLY A 40 0.32 -19.38 -0.62
C GLY A 40 0.40 -20.83 -0.17
N ALA A 41 1.40 -21.59 -0.62
CA ALA A 41 1.50 -23.03 -0.38
C ALA A 41 2.00 -23.37 1.03
N ARG A 42 2.79 -22.47 1.64
CA ARG A 42 3.45 -22.71 2.94
C ARG A 42 3.23 -21.60 3.96
N HIS A 43 3.08 -20.35 3.52
CA HIS A 43 2.98 -19.20 4.39
C HIS A 43 1.84 -18.27 3.97
N ASP A 44 1.17 -17.71 4.98
CA ASP A 44 0.16 -16.67 4.80
C ASP A 44 0.77 -15.28 5.07
N PHE A 45 0.14 -14.23 4.52
CA PHE A 45 0.45 -12.85 4.84
C PHE A 45 0.06 -12.53 6.29
N THR A 46 1.05 -12.14 7.07
CA THR A 46 0.85 -11.72 8.48
C THR A 46 1.14 -10.23 8.69
N ALA A 47 1.86 -9.61 7.75
CA ALA A 47 2.24 -8.21 7.82
C ALA A 47 1.01 -7.30 7.81
N ARG A 48 1.06 -6.28 8.67
CA ARG A 48 0.06 -5.22 8.76
C ARG A 48 0.75 -3.88 8.61
N LEU A 49 0.06 -2.93 7.98
CA LEU A 49 0.60 -1.60 7.73
C LEU A 49 1.01 -0.91 9.03
N SER A 50 2.31 -0.61 9.19
CA SER A 50 2.82 0.19 10.30
C SER A 50 2.54 1.69 10.14
N PHE A 51 2.24 2.11 8.91
CA PHE A 51 1.83 3.47 8.53
C PHE A 51 0.61 3.39 7.63
N ALA A 52 -0.29 4.36 7.74
CA ALA A 52 -1.42 4.50 6.84
C ALA A 52 -0.95 4.60 5.37
N TRP A 53 -1.75 4.03 4.48
CA TRP A 53 -1.53 4.13 3.04
C TRP A 53 -2.23 5.39 2.52
N PRO A 54 -1.51 6.30 1.83
CA PRO A 54 -2.09 7.56 1.38
C PRO A 54 -3.04 7.34 0.19
N GLY A 55 -4.13 8.10 0.17
CA GLY A 55 -5.12 8.11 -0.92
C GLY A 55 -4.96 9.26 -1.91
N SER A 56 -3.89 10.06 -1.80
CA SER A 56 -3.55 11.11 -2.76
C SER A 56 -2.04 11.38 -2.77
N ALA A 57 -1.54 11.99 -3.85
CA ALA A 57 -0.10 12.21 -4.07
C ALA A 57 0.59 13.09 -3.02
N CYS A 58 -0.14 14.00 -2.37
CA CYS A 58 0.41 14.94 -1.39
C CYS A 58 0.00 14.65 0.05
N SER A 59 -0.57 13.47 0.29
CA SER A 59 -0.93 13.03 1.62
C SER A 59 0.07 11.99 2.12
N THR A 60 0.37 12.01 3.41
CA THR A 60 1.15 10.95 4.06
C THR A 60 0.27 9.86 4.65
N GLY A 61 -1.03 10.14 4.82
CA GLY A 61 -1.97 9.30 5.56
C GLY A 61 -1.89 9.47 7.09
N GLU A 62 -0.97 10.28 7.60
CA GLU A 62 -0.63 10.37 9.03
C GLU A 62 -0.95 11.76 9.64
N GLY A 63 -1.12 12.78 8.81
CA GLY A 63 -1.41 14.15 9.24
C GLY A 63 -2.91 14.43 9.44
N PRO A 64 -3.27 15.48 10.21
CA PRO A 64 -4.65 15.93 10.29
C PRO A 64 -5.21 16.30 8.91
N GLY A 65 -6.37 15.73 8.54
CA GLY A 65 -7.00 15.98 7.25
C GLY A 65 -6.41 15.17 6.08
N ASP A 66 -5.44 14.28 6.33
CA ASP A 66 -4.91 13.39 5.30
C ASP A 66 -5.96 12.44 4.75
N ILE A 67 -5.94 12.25 3.43
CA ILE A 67 -6.77 11.25 2.76
C ILE A 67 -6.08 9.89 2.92
N VAL A 68 -6.70 9.02 3.71
CA VAL A 68 -6.21 7.66 3.98
C VAL A 68 -6.93 6.66 3.07
N GLN A 69 -6.17 5.91 2.28
CA GLN A 69 -6.71 4.83 1.45
C GLN A 69 -6.84 3.52 2.23
N PHE A 70 -5.82 3.19 3.03
CA PHE A 70 -5.83 2.03 3.92
C PHE A 70 -5.28 2.46 5.28
N ALA A 71 -6.02 2.19 6.35
CA ALA A 71 -5.62 2.60 7.69
C ALA A 71 -4.39 1.82 8.18
N ARG A 72 -3.68 2.38 9.17
CA ARG A 72 -2.69 1.63 9.95
C ARG A 72 -3.31 0.34 10.49
N GLY A 73 -2.56 -0.75 10.44
CA GLY A 73 -3.02 -2.08 10.81
C GLY A 73 -3.75 -2.83 9.69
N TYR A 74 -4.06 -2.19 8.56
CA TYR A 74 -4.63 -2.87 7.41
C TYR A 74 -3.66 -3.90 6.83
N GLY A 75 -4.22 -4.99 6.31
CA GLY A 75 -3.55 -6.04 5.58
C GLY A 75 -4.58 -7.10 5.22
N LEU A 76 -4.42 -7.77 4.09
CA LEU A 76 -5.22 -8.94 3.76
C LEU A 76 -4.36 -10.19 3.93
N SER A 77 -5.02 -11.33 4.10
CA SER A 77 -4.35 -12.62 4.10
C SER A 77 -5.17 -13.63 3.31
N TYR A 78 -4.61 -14.81 3.03
CA TYR A 78 -5.37 -15.90 2.44
C TYR A 78 -6.49 -16.38 3.36
N ALA A 79 -6.26 -16.37 4.68
CA ALA A 79 -7.28 -16.71 5.68
C ALA A 79 -8.37 -15.62 5.84
N ASP A 80 -8.03 -14.35 5.64
CA ASP A 80 -8.93 -13.19 5.71
C ASP A 80 -8.90 -12.42 4.38
N ALA A 81 -9.47 -13.06 3.36
CA ALA A 81 -9.47 -12.54 2.01
C ALA A 81 -10.49 -11.39 1.86
N GLY A 82 -10.09 -10.33 1.18
CA GLY A 82 -10.94 -9.18 0.87
C GLY A 82 -10.87 -8.81 -0.60
N ARG A 83 -11.94 -8.20 -1.11
CA ARG A 83 -11.93 -7.54 -2.43
C ARG A 83 -11.77 -6.04 -2.24
N VAL A 84 -10.73 -5.49 -2.85
CA VAL A 84 -10.55 -4.05 -2.99
C VAL A 84 -11.30 -3.62 -4.24
N GLY A 85 -12.34 -2.80 -4.09
CA GLY A 85 -13.06 -2.21 -5.21
C GLY A 85 -12.24 -1.12 -5.91
N PRO A 86 -12.77 -0.54 -7.01
CA PRO A 86 -12.10 0.58 -7.69
C PRO A 86 -11.82 1.73 -6.72
N LEU A 87 -10.57 2.14 -6.67
CA LEU A 87 -10.09 3.24 -5.84
C LEU A 87 -10.19 4.59 -6.57
N PRO A 88 -10.45 5.69 -5.87
CA PRO A 88 -10.49 7.02 -6.47
C PRO A 88 -9.12 7.42 -7.03
N LEU A 89 -9.14 8.15 -8.14
CA LEU A 89 -7.95 8.70 -8.79
C LEU A 89 -8.01 10.24 -8.76
N PRO A 90 -7.86 10.88 -7.58
CA PRO A 90 -7.83 12.33 -7.49
C PRO A 90 -6.68 12.90 -8.36
N PRO A 91 -6.84 14.12 -8.89
CA PRO A 91 -5.78 14.79 -9.63
C PRO A 91 -4.50 14.91 -8.80
N THR A 92 -3.37 14.58 -9.41
CA THR A 92 -2.05 14.82 -8.81
C THR A 92 -1.67 16.28 -9.03
N PRO A 93 -1.50 17.09 -7.96
CA PRO A 93 -1.05 18.46 -8.11
C PRO A 93 0.42 18.49 -8.56
N PRO A 94 0.86 19.57 -9.25
CA PRO A 94 2.24 19.68 -9.76
C PRO A 94 3.29 19.82 -8.63
N ALA A 95 2.87 20.26 -7.44
CA ALA A 95 3.69 20.33 -6.25
C ALA A 95 2.83 20.09 -5.01
N CYS A 96 3.43 19.51 -3.97
CA CYS A 96 2.81 19.41 -2.67
C CYS A 96 3.13 20.68 -1.89
N GLU A 97 2.18 21.61 -1.88
CA GLU A 97 2.32 22.83 -1.09
C GLU A 97 2.21 22.48 0.39
N THR A 98 3.31 22.62 1.12
CA THR A 98 3.29 22.57 2.57
C THR A 98 2.74 23.90 3.06
N THR A 99 1.44 24.01 3.29
CA THR A 99 0.91 25.07 4.15
C THR A 99 1.39 24.79 5.57
N VAL A 100 2.59 25.27 5.89
CA VAL A 100 3.07 25.40 7.26
C VAL A 100 2.30 26.58 7.86
N PRO A 101 1.59 26.43 8.99
CA PRO A 101 1.00 27.57 9.70
C PRO A 101 2.06 28.51 10.27
#